data_AF-A0A1Y2CJ48-F1
#
_entry.id   AF-A0A1Y2CJ48-F1
#
_cell.length_a   1.000
_cell.length_b   1.000
_cell.length_c   1.000
_cell.angle_alpha   90.00
_cell.angle_beta   90.00
_cell.angle_gamma   90.00
#
_symmetry.space_group_name_H-M   'P 1'
#
loop_
_entity.id
_entity.type
_entity.pdbx_description
1 polymer ?
#
loop_
_entity_poly.entity_id
_entity_poly.type
_entity_poly.pdbx_seq_one_letter_code
_entity_poly.pdbx_strand_id
1 'polypeptide(L)' 'MKGDLFCYCRSLWDGRFMMQCNQCKEWFHGACLSPQVKEEDSLTFQTFHCAECSVLYGPSIS' A
#
# COMPACT_ATOMS: atom_id res chain seq x y z
N MET A 1 9.56 -10.89 -20.82
CA MET A 1 8.47 -10.23 -20.09
C MET A 1 9.10 -9.53 -18.89
N LYS A 2 9.17 -8.20 -18.87
CA LYS A 2 9.47 -7.46 -17.63
C LYS A 2 8.11 -6.97 -17.14
N GLY A 3 7.59 -7.59 -16.09
CA GLY A 3 6.48 -7.03 -15.34
C GLY A 3 7.02 -6.03 -14.32
N ASP A 4 6.19 -5.07 -13.94
CA ASP A 4 6.55 -4.08 -12.92
C ASP A 4 6.65 -4.73 -11.54
N LEU A 5 7.69 -4.38 -10.80
CA LEU A 5 7.87 -4.80 -9.41
C LEU A 5 7.26 -3.73 -8.50
N PHE A 6 6.44 -4.17 -7.56
CA PHE A 6 5.71 -3.33 -6.63
C PHE A 6 6.08 -3.67 -5.19
N CYS A 7 5.53 -2.89 -4.26
CA CYS A 7 5.63 -3.08 -2.82
C CYS A 7 7.08 -2.98 -2.29
N TYR A 8 7.23 -2.96 -0.97
CA TYR A 8 8.53 -3.06 -0.31
C TYR A 8 9.26 -4.37 -0.64
N CYS A 9 8.51 -5.46 -0.89
CA CYS A 9 9.08 -6.76 -1.22
C CYS A 9 9.56 -6.87 -2.68
N ARG A 10 9.42 -5.81 -3.49
CA ARG A 10 9.85 -5.73 -4.90
C ARG A 10 9.45 -6.98 -5.68
N SER A 11 8.17 -7.31 -5.65
CA SER A 11 7.61 -8.51 -6.28
C SER A 11 6.61 -8.13 -7.37
N LEU A 12 6.43 -9.02 -8.35
CA LEU A 12 5.34 -8.90 -9.32
C LEU A 12 3.99 -9.02 -8.59
N TRP A 13 2.93 -8.51 -9.21
CA TRP A 13 1.59 -8.78 -8.72
C TRP A 13 1.26 -10.26 -8.85
N ASP A 14 0.84 -10.86 -7.73
CA ASP A 14 0.57 -12.30 -7.59
C ASP A 14 -0.88 -12.59 -7.18
N GLY A 15 -1.79 -11.61 -7.34
CA GLY A 15 -3.20 -11.75 -7.00
C GLY A 15 -3.56 -11.44 -5.55
N ARG A 16 -2.58 -11.18 -4.68
CA ARG A 16 -2.84 -10.72 -3.31
C ARG A 16 -3.44 -9.31 -3.30
N PHE A 17 -4.22 -9.02 -2.25
CA PHE A 17 -4.75 -7.69 -1.99
C PHE A 17 -3.64 -6.63 -1.90
N MET A 18 -3.82 -5.52 -2.62
CA MET A 18 -2.91 -4.39 -2.62
C MET A 18 -3.64 -3.07 -2.42
N MET A 19 -2.97 -2.11 -1.79
CA MET A 19 -3.42 -0.73 -1.66
C MET A 19 -2.44 0.21 -2.37
N GLN A 20 -2.97 1.20 -3.08
CA GLN A 20 -2.16 2.23 -3.72
C GLN A 20 -1.99 3.43 -2.79
N CYS A 21 -0.74 3.84 -2.54
CA CYS A 21 -0.49 5.05 -1.76
C CYS A 21 -0.97 6.30 -2.51
N ASN A 22 -1.73 7.16 -1.82
CA ASN A 22 -2.25 8.40 -2.41
C ASN A 22 -1.14 9.39 -2.84
N GLN A 23 0.05 9.31 -2.25
CA GLN A 23 1.16 10.23 -2.54
C GLN A 23 2.10 9.69 -3.62
N CYS A 24 2.84 8.62 -3.35
CA CYS A 24 3.84 8.10 -4.29
C CYS A 24 3.26 7.26 -5.44
N LYS A 25 1.96 6.94 -5.40
CA LYS A 25 1.24 6.10 -6.38
C LYS A 25 1.76 4.66 -6.52
N GLU A 26 2.67 4.21 -5.66
CA GLU A 26 3.10 2.83 -5.60
C GLU A 26 2.05 1.94 -4.89
N TRP A 27 2.03 0.66 -5.30
CA TRP A 27 1.13 -0.38 -4.77
C TRP A 27 1.85 -1.23 -3.73
N PHE A 28 1.16 -1.52 -2.63
CA PHE A 28 1.69 -2.30 -1.51
C PHE A 28 0.76 -3.46 -1.18
N HIS A 29 1.31 -4.65 -0.98
CA HIS A 29 0.52 -5.76 -0.46
C HIS A 29 0.05 -5.41 0.95
N GLY A 30 -1.23 -5.61 1.24
CA GLY A 30 -1.78 -5.34 2.58
C GLY A 30 -1.02 -6.08 3.69
N ALA A 31 -0.58 -7.31 3.42
CA ALA A 31 0.24 -8.12 4.32
C ALA A 31 1.70 -7.63 4.49
N CYS A 32 2.18 -6.75 3.61
CA CYS A 32 3.50 -6.14 3.71
C CYS A 32 3.47 -4.76 4.40
N LEU A 33 2.28 -4.24 4.73
CA LEU A 33 2.14 -3.02 5.51
C LEU A 33 2.29 -3.31 7.01
N SER A 34 2.61 -2.28 7.78
CA SER A 34 2.72 -2.35 9.24
C SER A 34 1.99 -1.15 9.87
N PRO A 35 0.81 -1.34 10.50
CA PRO A 35 0.12 -2.62 10.67
C PRO A 35 -0.31 -3.24 9.32
N GLN A 36 -0.48 -4.56 9.30
CA GLN A 36 -1.03 -5.25 8.12
C GLN A 36 -2.46 -4.77 7.88
N VAL A 37 -2.82 -4.57 6.63
CA VAL A 37 -4.15 -4.11 6.22
C VAL A 37 -4.82 -5.20 5.41
N LYS A 38 -6.03 -5.61 5.80
CA LYS A 38 -6.85 -6.52 5.02
C LYS A 38 -7.77 -5.74 4.08
N GLU A 39 -8.35 -6.43 3.11
CA GLU A 39 -9.31 -5.83 2.18
C GLU A 39 -10.51 -5.21 2.90
N GLU A 40 -11.00 -5.83 3.98
CA GLU A 40 -12.09 -5.29 4.81
C GLU A 40 -11.73 -3.97 5.50
N ASP A 41 -10.50 -3.84 6.01
CA ASP A 41 -9.99 -2.62 6.64
C ASP A 41 -9.86 -1.49 5.61
N SER A 42 -9.54 -1.85 4.36
CA SER A 42 -9.31 -0.90 3.27
C SER A 42 -10.52 0.01 3.00
N LEU A 43 -11.72 -0.51 3.26
CA LEU A 43 -12.99 0.20 3.10
C LEU A 43 -13.17 1.35 4.08
N THR A 44 -12.38 1.37 5.16
CA THR A 44 -12.42 2.41 6.18
C THR A 44 -11.46 3.56 5.91
N PHE A 45 -10.57 3.46 4.92
CA PHE A 45 -9.61 4.51 4.61
C PHE A 45 -10.14 5.47 3.53
N GLN A 46 -10.27 6.76 3.87
CA GLN A 46 -10.42 7.83 2.88
C GLN A 46 -9.12 8.09 2.12
N THR A 47 -7.97 8.01 2.81
CA THR A 47 -6.64 8.12 2.19
C THR A 47 -5.66 7.16 2.85
N PHE A 48 -4.83 6.54 2.02
CA PHE A 48 -3.76 5.66 2.44
C PHE A 48 -2.39 6.25 2.11
N HIS A 49 -1.56 6.42 3.13
CA HIS A 49 -0.15 6.77 2.98
C HIS A 49 0.74 5.59 3.38
N CYS A 50 1.74 5.27 2.55
CA CYS A 50 2.76 4.27 2.87
C CYS A 50 3.64 4.78 4.03
N ALA A 51 4.53 3.92 4.56
CA ALA A 51 5.32 4.25 5.74
C ALA A 51 6.17 5.52 5.51
N GLU A 52 6.85 5.60 4.37
CA GLU A 52 7.68 6.75 4.00
C GLU A 52 6.84 8.00 3.76
N CYS A 53 5.71 7.86 3.04
CA CYS A 53 4.85 9.00 2.77
C CYS A 53 4.17 9.51 4.05
N SER A 54 3.90 8.64 5.02
CA SER A 54 3.27 9.06 6.28
C SER A 54 4.15 10.00 7.11
N VAL A 55 5.48 9.85 7.00
CA VAL A 55 6.45 10.73 7.66
C VAL A 55 6.42 12.14 7.07
N LEU A 56 6.18 12.28 5.76
CA LEU A 56 6.25 13.56 5.04
C LEU A 56 4.89 14.24 4.87
N TYR A 57 3.82 13.46 4.68
CA TYR A 57 2.48 13.95 4.32
C TYR A 57 1.43 13.67 5.40
N GLY A 58 1.84 13.12 6.54
CA GLY A 58 0.95 12.73 7.64
C GLY A 58 0.35 11.32 7.49
N PRO A 59 -0.30 10.79 8.53
CA PRO A 59 -0.83 9.43 8.55
C PRO A 59 -1.99 9.24 7.55
N SER A 60 -2.36 7.97 7.31
CA SER A 60 -3.60 7.62 6.61
C SER A 60 -4.82 8.18 7.33
N ILE A 61 -5.83 8.64 6.57
CA ILE A 61 -7.10 9.16 7.10
C ILE A 61 -8.18 8.11 6.87
N SER A 62 -8.89 7.76 7.94
CA SER A 62 -10.09 6.92 7.93
C SER A 62 -11.36 7.75 7.87
#